data_AF-A0A1E5VBX3-F1
#
_entry.id   AF-A0A1E5VBX3-F1
#
_cell.length_a   1.000
_cell.length_b   1.000
_cell.length_c   1.000
_cell.angle_alpha   90.00
_cell.angle_beta   90.00
_cell.angle_gamma   90.00
#
_symmetry.space_group_name_H-M   'P 1'
#
loop_
_entity.id
_entity.type
_entity.pdbx_description
1 polymer ?
#
loop_
_entity_poly.entity_id
_entity_poly.type
_entity_poly.pdbx_seq_one_letter_code
_entity_poly.pdbx_strand_id
1 'polypeptide(L)'
;MKKNVGSRLPSFTKVQSEAIRDTLDFIGINHYDSFYVNDRPLEKGIRDFSLDIAAYFRGSRTDPPIGQVKFLINNYSEILLSSAVSDITLCNQHAPTSVPADPKGLQLLVEYLNEAYGNLPIYIQETGKSISLLKSSKILVQIFTKYL
;
A
#
# COMPACT_ATOMS: atom_id res chain seq x y z
N MET A 1 11.52 6.14 -10.68
CA MET A 1 11.73 7.31 -9.79
C MET A 1 12.47 8.48 -10.46
N LYS A 2 13.79 8.39 -10.77
CA LYS A 2 14.59 9.53 -11.27
C LYS A 2 13.94 10.30 -12.44
N LYS A 3 13.40 9.58 -13.44
CA LYS A 3 12.74 10.17 -14.62
C LYS A 3 11.46 10.95 -14.27
N ASN A 4 10.57 10.38 -13.45
CA ASN A 4 9.26 10.96 -13.15
C ASN A 4 9.37 12.10 -12.12
N VAL A 5 10.16 11.90 -11.06
CA VAL A 5 10.28 12.87 -9.96
C VAL A 5 11.15 14.07 -10.38
N GLY A 6 12.20 13.82 -11.17
CA GLY A 6 13.12 14.85 -11.66
C GLY A 6 13.90 15.50 -10.51
N SER A 7 14.04 16.83 -10.57
CA SER A 7 14.83 17.63 -9.63
C SER A 7 14.30 17.65 -8.20
N ARG A 8 13.05 17.21 -7.95
CA ARG A 8 12.52 17.06 -6.59
C ARG A 8 13.13 15.88 -5.82
N LEU A 9 13.74 14.92 -6.53
CA LEU A 9 14.43 13.79 -5.90
C LEU A 9 15.85 14.25 -5.50
N PRO A 10 16.20 14.23 -4.20
CA PRO A 10 17.55 14.56 -3.77
C PRO A 10 18.58 13.64 -4.41
N SER A 11 19.72 14.20 -4.80
CA SER A 11 20.84 13.41 -5.31
C SER A 11 21.84 13.18 -4.19
N PHE A 12 22.28 11.92 -4.05
CA PHE A 12 23.38 11.59 -3.17
C PHE A 12 24.71 12.01 -3.80
N THR A 13 25.61 12.55 -3.00
CA THR A 13 27.03 12.64 -3.36
C THR A 13 27.64 11.24 -3.47
N LYS A 14 28.82 11.15 -4.06
CA LYS A 14 29.56 9.88 -4.15
C LYS A 14 29.81 9.27 -2.77
N VAL A 15 30.29 10.09 -1.82
CA VAL A 15 30.57 9.67 -0.44
C VAL A 15 29.32 9.14 0.25
N GLN A 16 28.19 9.84 0.13
CA GLN A 16 26.93 9.36 0.70
C GLN A 16 26.47 8.05 0.04
N SER A 17 26.63 7.93 -1.29
CA SER A 17 26.25 6.71 -2.02
C SER A 17 27.12 5.52 -1.61
N GLU A 18 28.41 5.74 -1.37
CA GLU A 18 29.34 4.74 -0.83
C GLU A 18 29.00 4.35 0.62
N ALA A 19 28.53 5.31 1.42
CA ALA A 19 28.19 5.06 2.82
C ALA A 19 26.90 4.24 3.02
N ILE A 20 26.00 4.18 2.04
CA ILE A 20 24.71 3.47 2.13
C ILE A 20 24.62 2.23 1.24
N ARG A 21 25.52 2.09 0.27
CA ARG A 21 25.53 0.92 -0.61
C ARG A 21 26.11 -0.26 0.16
N ASP A 22 25.53 -1.44 -0.02
CA ASP A 22 25.97 -2.70 0.59
C ASP A 22 25.96 -2.70 2.12
N THR A 23 25.13 -1.86 2.75
CA THR A 23 24.97 -1.81 4.23
C THR A 23 23.81 -2.66 4.75
N LEU A 24 23.28 -3.56 3.93
CA LEU A 24 22.15 -4.43 4.29
C LEU A 24 22.65 -5.86 4.49
N ASP A 25 22.47 -6.40 5.70
CA ASP A 25 22.81 -7.79 6.01
C ASP A 25 21.64 -8.76 5.74
N PHE A 26 20.40 -8.26 5.77
CA PHE A 26 19.17 -9.00 5.51
C PHE A 26 18.03 -8.06 5.11
N ILE A 27 16.91 -8.63 4.65
CA ILE A 27 15.68 -7.91 4.30
C ILE A 27 14.54 -8.34 5.23
N GLY A 28 13.96 -7.38 5.95
CA GLY A 28 12.72 -7.57 6.69
C GLY A 28 11.51 -7.20 5.82
N ILE A 29 10.50 -8.06 5.77
CA ILE A 29 9.28 -7.84 4.99
C ILE A 29 8.06 -7.75 5.89
N ASN A 30 7.30 -6.67 5.74
CA ASN A 30 5.92 -6.56 6.21
C ASN A 30 4.99 -6.72 5.01
N HIS A 31 4.24 -7.82 4.96
CA HIS A 31 3.34 -8.13 3.85
C HIS A 31 1.93 -8.41 4.36
N TYR A 32 0.98 -7.61 3.87
CA TYR A 32 -0.44 -7.71 4.23
C TYR A 32 -1.32 -7.94 3.00
N ASP A 33 -1.03 -7.25 1.89
CA ASP A 33 -1.89 -7.20 0.72
C ASP A 33 -1.08 -7.12 -0.59
N SER A 34 -1.71 -7.55 -1.69
CA SER A 34 -1.24 -7.37 -3.05
C SER A 34 -2.25 -6.58 -3.86
N PHE A 35 -1.78 -5.71 -4.75
CA PHE A 35 -2.64 -4.88 -5.60
C PHE A 35 -2.43 -5.15 -7.08
N TYR A 36 -3.51 -5.02 -7.84
CA TYR A 36 -3.44 -4.93 -9.30
C TYR A 36 -3.10 -3.49 -9.69
N VAL A 37 -2.24 -3.33 -10.69
CA VAL A 37 -1.78 -2.02 -11.17
C VAL A 37 -2.07 -1.84 -12.66
N ASN A 38 -2.35 -0.60 -13.06
CA ASN A 38 -2.44 -0.21 -14.47
C ASN A 38 -1.64 1.07 -14.68
N ASP A 39 -1.15 1.25 -15.91
CA ASP A 39 -0.47 2.49 -16.30
C ASP A 39 -1.41 3.70 -16.15
N ARG A 40 -0.85 4.81 -15.66
CA ARG A 40 -1.54 6.09 -15.59
C ARG A 40 -0.65 7.14 -16.26
N PRO A 41 -1.20 7.96 -17.17
CA PRO A 41 -0.45 9.07 -17.76
C PRO A 41 0.13 9.98 -16.68
N LEU A 42 1.39 10.37 -16.85
CA LEU A 42 2.04 11.30 -15.93
C LEU A 42 1.35 12.66 -15.99
N GLU A 43 0.83 13.12 -14.86
CA GLU A 43 0.16 14.42 -14.81
C GLU A 43 1.13 15.59 -15.02
N LYS A 44 0.60 16.72 -15.50
CA LYS A 44 1.36 17.95 -15.68
C LYS A 44 1.13 18.87 -14.49
N GLY A 45 2.13 19.70 -14.17
CA GLY A 45 2.03 20.67 -13.08
C GLY A 45 2.60 20.16 -11.74
N ILE A 46 2.05 20.68 -10.64
CA ILE A 46 2.48 20.33 -9.28
C ILE A 46 2.06 18.89 -9.00
N ARG A 47 3.01 18.06 -8.57
CA ARG A 47 2.81 16.65 -8.26
C ARG A 47 3.41 16.29 -6.92
N ASP A 48 2.69 15.47 -6.17
CA ASP A 48 3.20 14.79 -4.99
C ASP A 48 3.85 13.45 -5.36
N PHE A 49 4.33 12.73 -4.34
CA PHE A 49 4.95 11.42 -4.54
C PHE A 49 3.98 10.38 -5.11
N SER A 50 2.68 10.51 -4.84
CA SER A 50 1.66 9.55 -5.29
C SER A 50 1.42 9.71 -6.80
N LEU A 51 1.38 10.95 -7.29
CA LEU A 51 1.26 11.27 -8.71
C LEU A 51 2.54 10.95 -9.50
N ASP A 52 3.70 10.84 -8.83
CA ASP A 52 4.96 10.39 -9.46
C ASP A 52 5.03 8.88 -9.74
N ILE A 53 4.21 8.09 -9.03
CA ILE A 53 4.12 6.63 -9.25
C ILE A 53 3.58 6.35 -10.65
N ALA A 54 2.67 7.20 -11.16
CA ALA A 54 2.05 7.05 -12.47
C ALA A 54 1.35 5.69 -12.65
N ALA A 55 0.65 5.22 -11.61
CA ALA A 55 -0.13 4.00 -11.66
C ALA A 55 -1.52 4.17 -11.01
N TYR A 56 -2.49 3.38 -11.48
CA TYR A 56 -3.75 3.14 -10.79
C TYR A 56 -3.70 1.81 -10.04
N PHE A 57 -4.09 1.82 -8.77
CA PHE A 57 -4.17 0.62 -7.93
C PHE A 57 -5.60 0.07 -7.87
N ARG A 58 -5.72 -1.25 -7.72
CA ARG A 58 -7.01 -1.96 -7.60
C ARG A 58 -6.88 -3.14 -6.64
N GLY A 59 -7.95 -3.40 -5.87
CA GLY A 59 -8.00 -4.56 -4.97
C GLY A 59 -8.23 -5.88 -5.72
N SER A 60 -9.00 -5.86 -6.79
CA SER A 60 -9.23 -7.00 -7.67
C SER A 60 -8.94 -6.68 -9.15
N ARG A 61 -8.70 -7.73 -9.95
CA ARG A 61 -8.47 -7.59 -11.39
C ARG A 61 -9.65 -6.96 -12.12
N THR A 62 -10.86 -7.21 -11.64
CA THR A 62 -12.12 -6.77 -12.25
C THR A 62 -12.60 -5.43 -11.73
N ASP A 63 -11.99 -4.89 -10.67
CA ASP A 63 -12.36 -3.59 -10.15
C ASP A 63 -12.08 -2.50 -11.21
N PRO A 64 -12.87 -1.41 -11.23
CA PRO A 64 -12.47 -0.22 -11.97
C PRO A 64 -11.15 0.34 -11.40
N PRO A 65 -10.30 0.98 -12.24
CA PRO A 65 -9.13 1.68 -11.71
C PRO A 65 -9.59 2.75 -10.72
N ILE A 66 -8.98 2.79 -9.54
CA ILE A 66 -9.25 3.82 -8.55
C ILE A 66 -8.63 5.13 -9.06
N GLY A 67 -9.33 5.77 -9.98
CA GLY A 67 -9.15 7.14 -10.43
C GLY A 67 -10.50 7.82 -10.28
N GLN A 68 -10.65 8.66 -9.25
CA GLN A 68 -11.91 9.36 -8.93
C GLN A 68 -13.14 8.43 -8.78
N VAL A 69 -13.26 7.74 -7.65
CA VAL A 69 -14.57 7.27 -7.18
C VAL A 69 -14.79 7.77 -5.77
N LYS A 70 -15.69 8.74 -5.65
CA LYS A 70 -16.32 9.18 -4.41
C LYS A 70 -16.92 7.95 -3.74
N PHE A 71 -16.28 7.47 -2.68
CA PHE A 71 -16.90 6.47 -1.81
C PHE A 71 -18.17 7.09 -1.23
N LEU A 72 -19.33 6.53 -1.58
CA LEU A 72 -20.56 6.79 -0.86
C LEU A 72 -20.38 6.19 0.53
N ILE A 73 -19.94 7.02 1.47
CA ILE A 73 -19.91 6.66 2.89
C ILE A 73 -21.37 6.59 3.34
N ASN A 74 -21.93 5.38 3.35
CA ASN A 74 -23.08 5.10 4.20
C ASN A 74 -22.56 5.12 5.64
N ASN A 75 -22.61 6.28 6.28
CA ASN A 75 -23.10 6.46 7.64
C ASN A 75 -23.26 7.95 7.91
N TYR A 76 -24.47 8.30 8.32
CA TYR A 76 -24.96 9.63 8.65
C TYR A 76 -23.96 10.49 9.43
N SER A 77 -23.43 11.53 8.78
CA SER A 77 -23.23 12.92 9.26
C SER A 77 -22.00 13.55 8.60
N GLU A 78 -22.19 14.15 7.42
CA GLU A 78 -21.84 15.54 7.11
C GLU A 78 -21.95 15.80 5.61
N ILE A 79 -22.77 16.80 5.29
CA ILE A 79 -23.05 17.35 3.97
C ILE A 79 -22.25 18.66 3.85
N LEU A 80 -21.72 18.92 2.65
CA LEU A 80 -21.07 20.16 2.15
C LEU A 80 -19.59 20.38 2.52
N LEU A 81 -18.69 20.01 1.59
CA LEU A 81 -17.69 20.96 1.14
C LEU A 81 -17.21 20.67 -0.29
N SER A 82 -17.03 21.77 -0.98
CA SER A 82 -16.81 22.07 -2.40
C SER A 82 -15.88 21.16 -3.21
N SER A 83 -16.18 21.17 -4.50
CA SER A 83 -15.45 20.73 -5.71
C SER A 83 -14.02 21.28 -5.88
N ALA A 84 -13.20 21.31 -4.82
CA ALA A 84 -11.84 21.85 -4.85
C ALA A 84 -10.81 21.04 -4.03
N VAL A 85 -11.16 19.84 -3.53
CA VAL A 85 -10.28 19.01 -2.68
C VAL A 85 -10.11 17.60 -3.24
N SER A 86 -10.01 17.45 -4.57
CA SER A 86 -9.77 16.13 -5.19
C SER A 86 -8.30 15.70 -5.20
N ASP A 87 -7.37 16.62 -4.93
CA ASP A 87 -5.96 16.42 -5.32
C ASP A 87 -4.98 16.22 -4.14
N ILE A 88 -5.46 16.20 -2.89
CA ILE A 88 -4.58 16.13 -1.70
C ILE A 88 -4.63 14.77 -0.99
N THR A 89 -5.40 13.79 -1.47
CA THR A 89 -5.60 12.56 -0.69
C THR A 89 -5.59 11.27 -1.50
N LEU A 90 -4.58 11.10 -2.34
CA LEU A 90 -4.45 9.89 -3.16
C LEU A 90 -3.75 8.71 -2.46
N CYS A 91 -3.10 8.91 -1.32
CA CYS A 91 -2.45 7.81 -0.56
C CYS A 91 -2.98 7.61 0.86
N ASN A 92 -3.70 8.59 1.44
CA ASN A 92 -4.12 8.54 2.85
C ASN A 92 -5.64 8.46 3.08
N GLN A 93 -6.47 8.35 2.04
CA GLN A 93 -7.90 8.12 2.23
C GLN A 93 -8.42 7.07 1.25
N HIS A 94 -8.81 5.94 1.84
CA HIS A 94 -9.51 4.81 1.23
C HIS A 94 -8.61 3.89 0.38
N ALA A 95 -7.63 3.28 1.05
CA ALA A 95 -7.18 1.95 0.64
C ALA A 95 -8.42 1.05 0.45
N PRO A 96 -8.46 0.17 -0.57
CA PRO A 96 -9.59 -0.71 -0.79
C PRO A 96 -9.93 -1.42 0.53
N THR A 97 -11.12 -1.17 1.07
CA THR A 97 -11.52 -1.71 2.38
C THR A 97 -11.71 -3.23 2.36
N SER A 98 -11.55 -3.86 1.18
CA SER A 98 -11.56 -5.30 0.99
C SER A 98 -10.60 -5.68 -0.13
N VAL A 99 -9.31 -5.78 0.18
CA VAL A 99 -8.37 -6.50 -0.69
C VAL A 99 -8.56 -8.00 -0.44
N PRO A 100 -8.83 -8.82 -1.48
CA PRO A 100 -8.91 -10.26 -1.31
C PRO A 100 -7.55 -10.79 -0.83
N ALA A 101 -7.56 -11.88 -0.05
CA ALA A 101 -6.31 -12.51 0.33
C ALA A 101 -5.59 -13.03 -0.92
N ASP A 102 -4.32 -12.68 -1.06
CA ASP A 102 -3.46 -13.17 -2.13
C ASP A 102 -2.35 -14.04 -1.54
N PRO A 103 -2.58 -15.35 -1.37
CA PRO A 103 -1.60 -16.24 -0.78
C PRO A 103 -0.32 -16.38 -1.64
N LYS A 104 -0.37 -16.02 -2.94
CA LYS A 104 0.80 -16.05 -3.82
C LYS A 104 1.63 -14.77 -3.76
N GLY A 105 1.05 -13.67 -3.31
CA GLY A 105 1.69 -12.36 -3.28
C GLY A 105 3.01 -12.36 -2.51
N LEU A 106 3.01 -12.92 -1.30
CA LEU A 106 4.22 -13.02 -0.49
C LEU A 106 5.29 -13.90 -1.14
N GLN A 107 4.89 -15.02 -1.75
CA GLN A 107 5.83 -15.90 -2.45
C GLN A 107 6.52 -15.15 -3.59
N LEU A 108 5.75 -14.48 -4.45
CA LEU A 108 6.29 -13.71 -5.58
C LEU A 108 7.17 -12.54 -5.11
N LEU A 109 6.81 -11.89 -4.00
CA LEU A 109 7.63 -10.84 -3.41
C LEU A 109 9.00 -11.39 -2.94
N VAL A 110 9.02 -12.54 -2.28
CA VAL A 110 10.27 -13.19 -1.83
C VAL A 110 11.13 -13.60 -3.03
N GLU A 111 10.53 -14.22 -4.05
CA GLU A 111 11.24 -14.58 -5.29
C GLU A 111 11.86 -13.34 -5.97
N TYR A 112 11.08 -12.26 -6.11
CA TYR A 112 11.58 -11.00 -6.67
C TYR A 112 12.74 -10.41 -5.86
N LEU A 113 12.64 -10.38 -4.53
CA LEU A 113 13.68 -9.81 -3.68
C LEU A 113 14.99 -10.61 -3.72
N ASN A 114 14.89 -11.94 -3.79
CA ASN A 114 16.06 -12.80 -3.96
C ASN A 114 16.79 -12.49 -5.27
N GLU A 115 16.07 -12.31 -6.37
CA GLU A 115 16.65 -12.00 -7.68
C GLU A 115 17.20 -10.56 -7.75
N ALA A 116 16.46 -9.58 -7.25
CA ALA A 116 16.78 -8.16 -7.42
C ALA A 116 17.84 -7.64 -6.44
N TYR A 117 17.96 -8.24 -5.24
CA TYR A 117 18.81 -7.74 -4.16
C TYR A 117 19.88 -8.75 -3.69
N GLY A 118 20.20 -9.75 -4.51
CA GLY A 118 21.40 -10.58 -4.31
C GLY A 118 21.24 -11.71 -3.29
N ASN A 119 20.06 -12.31 -3.20
CA ASN A 119 19.77 -13.47 -2.34
C ASN A 119 20.21 -13.27 -0.87
N LEU A 120 20.03 -12.05 -0.37
CA LEU A 120 20.20 -11.75 1.05
C LEU A 120 19.19 -12.55 1.89
N PRO A 121 19.51 -12.93 3.14
CA PRO A 121 18.54 -13.52 4.04
C PRO A 121 17.26 -12.67 4.15
N ILE A 122 16.10 -13.32 4.13
CA ILE A 122 14.79 -12.66 4.18
C ILE A 122 14.01 -13.15 5.41
N TYR A 123 13.43 -12.20 6.16
CA TYR A 123 12.59 -12.47 7.32
C TYR A 123 11.23 -11.81 7.16
N ILE A 124 10.16 -12.59 7.34
CA ILE A 124 8.80 -12.04 7.45
C ILE A 124 8.69 -11.44 8.86
N GLN A 125 8.65 -10.11 8.92
CA GLN A 125 8.54 -9.39 10.20
C GLN A 125 7.08 -9.24 10.61
N GLU A 126 6.20 -8.92 9.67
CA GLU A 126 4.77 -8.83 9.92
C GLU A 126 3.93 -9.43 8.79
N THR A 127 2.92 -10.20 9.19
CA THR A 127 1.84 -10.65 8.32
C THR A 127 0.57 -10.83 9.17
N GLY A 128 -0.58 -10.53 8.60
CA GLY A 128 -1.84 -10.68 9.31
C GLY A 128 -3.02 -10.22 8.48
N LYS A 129 -4.21 -10.70 8.85
CA LYS A 129 -5.47 -10.24 8.27
C LYS A 129 -6.41 -9.88 9.41
N SER A 130 -6.86 -8.62 9.43
CA SER A 130 -7.90 -8.22 10.36
C SER A 130 -9.18 -8.98 10.04
N ILE A 131 -9.62 -9.82 10.98
CA ILE A 131 -10.96 -10.41 10.92
C ILE A 131 -11.89 -9.33 11.47
N SER A 132 -12.69 -8.74 10.60
CA SER A 132 -13.86 -7.98 11.03
C SER A 132 -14.79 -8.97 11.73
N LEU A 133 -14.68 -9.08 13.06
CA LEU A 133 -15.70 -9.71 13.88
C LEU A 133 -16.99 -8.99 13.53
N LEU A 134 -17.86 -9.65 12.75
CA LEU A 134 -19.21 -9.18 12.56
C LEU A 134 -19.73 -8.81 13.94
N LYS A 135 -20.36 -7.63 14.02
CA LYS A 135 -21.21 -7.22 15.14
C LYS A 135 -22.36 -8.23 15.29
N SER A 136 -22.05 -9.44 15.72
CA SER A 136 -22.97 -10.43 16.25
C SER A 136 -22.75 -10.43 17.75
N SER A 137 -23.32 -9.37 18.35
CA SER A 137 -24.04 -9.45 19.62
C SER A 137 -23.51 -10.44 20.67
N LYS A 138 -22.76 -9.91 21.63
CA LYS A 138 -22.78 -10.29 23.06
C LYS A 138 -22.54 -11.76 23.50
N ILE A 139 -22.28 -12.72 22.62
CA ILE A 139 -22.26 -14.15 23.01
C ILE A 139 -20.86 -14.78 23.10
N LEU A 140 -19.82 -14.17 22.53
CA LEU A 140 -18.48 -14.81 22.45
C LEU A 140 -17.53 -14.53 23.63
N VAL A 141 -17.87 -13.63 24.56
CA VAL A 141 -17.02 -13.35 25.74
C VAL A 141 -17.10 -14.48 26.79
N GLN A 142 -18.05 -15.41 26.69
CA GLN A 142 -18.28 -16.42 27.73
C GLN A 142 -17.51 -17.75 27.55
N ILE A 143 -16.75 -17.92 26.46
CA ILE A 143 -16.06 -19.19 26.18
C ILE A 143 -14.59 -19.20 26.63
N PHE A 144 -13.93 -18.04 26.78
CA PHE A 144 -12.49 -17.99 27.07
C PHE A 144 -12.07 -17.97 28.55
N THR A 145 -13.00 -17.88 29.50
CA THR A 145 -12.69 -17.92 30.95
C THR A 145 -12.90 -19.27 31.61
N LYS A 146 -13.19 -20.35 30.85
CA LYS A 146 -13.47 -21.68 31.42
C LYS A 146 -12.34 -22.70 31.29
N TYR A 147 -11.18 -22.31 30.76
CA TYR A 147 -10.02 -23.19 30.57
C TYR A 147 -8.68 -22.58 31.01
N LEU A 148 -8.71 -21.71 32.03
CA LEU A 148 -7.56 -21.35 32.85
C LEU A 148 -7.90 -21.56 34.32
#